data_AF-A0A0C1IJU2-F1
#
_entry.id   AF-A0A0C1IJU2-F1
#
_cell.length_a   1.000
_cell.length_b   1.000
_cell.length_c   1.000
_cell.angle_alpha   90.00
_cell.angle_beta   90.00
_cell.angle_gamma   90.00
#
_symmetry.space_group_name_H-M   'P 1'
#
loop_
_entity.id
_entity.type
_entity.pdbx_description
1 polymer ?
#
loop_
_entity_poly.entity_id
_entity_poly.type
_entity_poly.pdbx_seq_one_letter_code
_entity_poly.pdbx_strand_id
1 'polypeptide(L)'
;MLLVSKQAREMGKFYVLAALAMLGMIILSFIFFFILLDGPHYREQTIYNIYATGLLVGGALFGSIAFTQLAEKEKGMYWLSFPASHAEKMATTILYTSIGFLLVYTASFMLIKWIAVGFVKTYLVGNSGRTYQEAIWHPQQTSLVFQVMFAAYFGIQALFVLGSVYFGKYSFIKTIIASVVFAGVFIYVMYKSYSVFLPEEYSWSVIEMKRFFGPDNIKYEYYSVSKGLRESLIFLVKWAWAPIFWFITWTRLKEKQI
;
A
#
# COMPACT_ATOMS: atom_id res chain seq x y z
N MET A 1 -27.76 -0.82 -6.91
CA MET A 1 -27.39 -2.14 -6.34
C MET A 1 -27.39 -3.32 -7.35
N LEU A 2 -27.97 -3.21 -8.55
CA LEU A 2 -27.91 -4.27 -9.58
C LEU A 2 -26.51 -4.49 -10.20
N LEU A 3 -25.68 -3.45 -10.26
CA LEU A 3 -24.30 -3.55 -10.75
C LEU A 3 -23.40 -4.38 -9.85
N VAL A 4 -23.54 -4.19 -8.53
CA VAL A 4 -22.76 -4.87 -7.48
C VAL A 4 -23.01 -6.38 -7.55
N SER A 5 -24.27 -6.80 -7.64
CA SER A 5 -24.64 -8.22 -7.73
C SER A 5 -24.25 -8.85 -9.07
N LYS A 6 -24.34 -8.10 -10.18
CA LYS A 6 -23.88 -8.56 -11.50
C LYS A 6 -22.36 -8.74 -11.53
N GLN A 7 -21.61 -7.74 -11.08
CA GLN A 7 -20.15 -7.77 -11.04
C GLN A 7 -19.64 -8.87 -10.09
N ALA A 8 -20.34 -9.12 -8.98
CA ALA A 8 -20.05 -10.25 -8.09
C ALA A 8 -20.27 -11.62 -8.76
N ARG A 9 -21.31 -11.78 -9.60
CA ARG A 9 -21.55 -13.03 -10.34
C ARG A 9 -20.56 -13.24 -11.49
N GLU A 10 -20.25 -12.20 -12.25
CA GLU A 10 -19.37 -12.29 -13.42
C GLU A 10 -17.90 -12.44 -13.03
N MET A 11 -17.45 -11.75 -11.98
CA MET A 11 -16.06 -11.81 -11.54
C MET A 11 -15.83 -12.76 -10.34
N GLY A 12 -16.88 -13.37 -9.79
CA GLY A 12 -16.78 -14.22 -8.59
C GLY A 12 -15.78 -15.36 -8.74
N LYS A 13 -15.74 -16.05 -9.88
CA LYS A 13 -14.76 -17.12 -10.15
C LYS A 13 -13.32 -16.58 -10.15
N PHE A 14 -13.10 -15.42 -10.75
CA PHE A 14 -11.80 -14.76 -10.78
C PHE A 14 -11.37 -14.33 -9.37
N TYR A 15 -12.28 -13.75 -8.58
CA TYR A 15 -12.00 -13.36 -7.20
C TYR A 15 -11.69 -14.57 -6.31
N VAL A 16 -12.40 -15.68 -6.46
CA VAL A 16 -12.12 -16.93 -5.72
C VAL A 16 -10.76 -17.49 -6.11
N LEU A 17 -10.44 -17.57 -7.40
CA LEU A 17 -9.13 -18.00 -7.87
C LEU A 17 -8.01 -17.08 -7.36
N ALA A 18 -8.23 -15.78 -7.37
CA ALA A 18 -7.26 -14.81 -6.87
C ALA A 18 -7.09 -14.91 -5.34
N ALA A 19 -8.17 -15.17 -4.59
CA ALA A 19 -8.11 -15.43 -3.15
C ALA A 19 -7.36 -16.74 -2.84
N LEU A 20 -7.57 -17.80 -3.62
CA LEU A 20 -6.83 -19.06 -3.49
C LEU A 20 -5.35 -18.88 -3.82
N ALA A 21 -5.03 -18.18 -4.90
CA ALA A 21 -3.64 -17.86 -5.26
C ALA A 21 -2.95 -17.03 -4.16
N MET A 22 -3.67 -16.08 -3.59
CA MET A 22 -3.21 -15.28 -2.46
C MET A 22 -2.97 -16.12 -1.21
N LEU A 23 -3.87 -17.03 -0.85
CA LEU A 23 -3.66 -17.98 0.26
C LEU A 23 -2.39 -18.82 0.02
N GLY A 24 -2.23 -19.36 -1.19
CA GLY A 24 -1.04 -20.10 -1.57
C GLY A 24 0.24 -19.27 -1.43
N MET A 25 0.24 -18.03 -1.92
CA MET A 25 1.38 -17.11 -1.78
C MET A 25 1.71 -16.80 -0.32
N ILE A 26 0.70 -16.59 0.53
CA ILE A 26 0.91 -16.34 1.96
C ILE A 26 1.53 -17.59 2.61
N ILE A 27 0.99 -18.79 2.36
CA ILE A 27 1.53 -20.05 2.89
C ILE A 27 2.98 -20.25 2.45
N LEU A 28 3.27 -20.08 1.16
CA LEU A 28 4.64 -20.21 0.63
C LEU A 28 5.59 -19.20 1.28
N SER A 29 5.14 -17.97 1.47
CA SER A 29 5.93 -16.93 2.17
C SER A 29 6.21 -17.36 3.61
N PHE A 30 5.20 -17.86 4.34
CA PHE A 30 5.41 -18.38 5.69
C PHE A 30 6.43 -19.51 5.73
N ILE A 31 6.31 -20.51 4.84
CA ILE A 31 7.25 -21.63 4.77
C ILE A 31 8.66 -21.13 4.45
N PHE A 32 8.79 -20.24 3.48
CA PHE A 32 10.07 -19.66 3.08
C PHE A 32 10.76 -18.95 4.25
N PHE A 33 10.07 -18.04 4.93
CA PHE A 33 10.63 -17.29 6.07
C PHE A 33 10.91 -18.20 7.28
N PHE A 34 10.05 -19.19 7.53
CA PHE A 34 10.20 -20.15 8.61
C PHE A 34 11.42 -21.06 8.42
N ILE A 35 11.65 -21.58 7.20
CA ILE A 35 12.72 -22.53 6.91
C ILE A 35 14.06 -21.82 6.69
N LEU A 36 14.07 -20.69 5.96
CA LEU A 36 15.30 -20.11 5.41
C LEU A 36 15.85 -18.93 6.21
N LEU A 37 15.00 -18.17 6.90
CA LEU A 37 15.41 -16.87 7.49
C LEU A 37 15.49 -16.89 9.02
N ASP A 38 14.49 -17.45 9.71
CA ASP A 38 14.42 -17.36 11.18
C ASP A 38 15.18 -18.50 11.90
N GLY A 39 15.56 -19.57 11.21
CA GLY A 39 16.31 -20.68 11.80
C GLY A 39 15.62 -21.26 13.06
N PRO A 40 16.31 -21.42 14.21
CA PRO A 40 15.68 -21.87 15.46
C PRO A 40 14.92 -20.78 16.23
N HIS A 41 15.01 -19.51 15.84
CA HIS A 41 14.45 -18.37 16.57
C HIS A 41 13.30 -17.71 15.82
N TYR A 42 12.07 -18.06 16.18
CA TYR A 42 10.88 -17.55 15.52
C TYR A 42 10.46 -16.21 16.11
N ARG A 43 10.39 -15.16 15.27
CA ARG A 43 9.99 -13.81 15.68
C ARG A 43 8.66 -13.44 15.05
N GLU A 44 7.65 -13.15 15.87
CA GLU A 44 6.33 -12.77 15.36
C GLU A 44 6.38 -11.46 14.53
N GLN A 45 7.35 -10.58 14.78
CA GLN A 45 7.57 -9.36 14.02
C GLN A 45 7.78 -9.62 12.51
N THR A 46 8.47 -10.71 12.15
CA THR A 46 8.69 -11.11 10.75
C THR A 46 7.36 -11.37 10.03
N ILE A 47 6.39 -11.96 10.74
CA ILE A 47 5.05 -12.25 10.21
C ILE A 47 4.32 -10.95 9.85
N TYR A 48 4.37 -9.93 10.70
CA TYR A 48 3.74 -8.64 10.41
C TYR A 48 4.41 -7.88 9.26
N ASN A 49 5.72 -8.05 9.07
CA ASN A 49 6.41 -7.47 7.91
C ASN A 49 5.97 -8.15 6.59
N ILE A 50 5.75 -9.46 6.61
CA ILE A 50 5.19 -10.21 5.47
C ILE A 50 3.77 -9.71 5.17
N TYR A 51 2.95 -9.52 6.21
CA TYR A 51 1.61 -8.94 6.06
C TYR A 51 1.65 -7.56 5.39
N ALA A 52 2.47 -6.66 5.91
CA ALA A 52 2.58 -5.30 5.38
C ALA A 52 3.05 -5.31 3.91
N THR A 53 4.09 -6.08 3.60
CA THR A 53 4.63 -6.18 2.25
C THR A 53 3.64 -6.80 1.28
N GLY A 54 3.00 -7.90 1.67
CA GLY A 54 1.99 -8.57 0.84
C GLY A 54 0.75 -7.72 0.63
N LEU A 55 0.32 -6.95 1.63
CA LEU A 55 -0.78 -6.01 1.51
C LEU A 55 -0.47 -4.90 0.50
N LEU A 56 0.73 -4.32 0.55
CA LEU A 56 1.15 -3.25 -0.36
C LEU A 56 1.32 -3.76 -1.80
N VAL A 57 2.03 -4.88 -1.99
CA VAL A 57 2.28 -5.46 -3.31
C VAL A 57 1.00 -6.01 -3.92
N GLY A 58 0.22 -6.76 -3.15
CA GLY A 58 -1.06 -7.28 -3.58
C GLY A 58 -2.06 -6.17 -3.88
N GLY A 59 -2.11 -5.12 -3.06
CA GLY A 59 -2.93 -3.94 -3.29
C GLY A 59 -2.57 -3.21 -4.58
N ALA A 60 -1.26 -3.06 -4.87
CA ALA A 60 -0.78 -2.49 -6.12
C ALA A 60 -1.19 -3.33 -7.34
N LEU A 61 -1.04 -4.66 -7.26
CA LEU A 61 -1.46 -5.58 -8.32
C LEU A 61 -2.96 -5.49 -8.58
N PHE A 62 -3.79 -5.56 -7.54
CA PHE A 62 -5.25 -5.45 -7.66
C PHE A 62 -5.70 -4.07 -8.14
N GLY A 63 -5.04 -2.99 -7.72
CA GLY A 63 -5.28 -1.65 -8.23
C GLY A 63 -4.98 -1.54 -9.73
N SER A 64 -3.91 -2.18 -10.19
CA SER A 64 -3.51 -2.12 -11.61
C SER A 64 -4.46 -2.85 -12.56
N ILE A 65 -5.22 -3.83 -12.06
CA ILE A 65 -6.21 -4.58 -12.84
C ILE A 65 -7.60 -3.93 -12.81
N ALA A 66 -7.83 -2.95 -11.94
CA ALA A 66 -9.13 -2.33 -11.68
C ALA A 66 -9.87 -1.88 -12.95
N PHE A 67 -9.16 -1.25 -13.88
CA PHE A 67 -9.72 -0.75 -15.14
C PHE A 67 -9.17 -1.43 -16.39
N THR A 68 -8.64 -2.65 -16.27
CA THR A 68 -8.14 -3.43 -17.43
C THR A 68 -9.22 -3.70 -18.48
N GLN A 69 -10.50 -3.76 -18.08
CA GLN A 69 -11.61 -3.90 -19.01
C GLN A 69 -11.72 -2.71 -19.98
N LEU A 70 -11.27 -1.51 -19.58
CA LEU A 70 -11.21 -0.33 -20.46
C LEU A 70 -10.05 -0.39 -21.46
N ALA A 71 -9.09 -1.31 -21.29
CA ALA A 71 -7.99 -1.48 -22.23
C ALA A 71 -8.39 -2.30 -23.47
N GLU A 72 -9.43 -3.14 -23.36
CA GLU A 72 -9.98 -3.91 -24.47
C GLU A 72 -11.15 -3.16 -25.10
N LYS A 73 -11.11 -2.92 -26.41
CA LYS A 73 -12.12 -2.11 -27.12
C LYS A 73 -13.54 -2.67 -26.96
N GLU A 74 -13.68 -4.00 -27.05
CA GLU A 74 -14.97 -4.70 -26.95
C GLU A 74 -15.56 -4.64 -25.52
N LYS A 75 -14.76 -5.02 -24.51
CA LYS A 75 -15.18 -4.99 -23.10
C LYS A 75 -15.36 -3.56 -22.59
N GLY A 76 -14.53 -2.63 -23.04
CA GLY A 76 -14.61 -1.21 -22.71
C GLY A 76 -15.91 -0.59 -23.23
N MET A 77 -16.28 -0.87 -24.48
CA MET A 77 -17.54 -0.38 -25.06
C MET A 77 -18.75 -0.95 -24.31
N TYR A 78 -18.75 -2.24 -23.98
CA TYR A 78 -19.80 -2.84 -23.15
C TYR A 78 -19.90 -2.20 -21.75
N TRP A 79 -18.76 -1.96 -21.11
CA TRP A 79 -18.68 -1.34 -19.78
C TRP A 79 -19.14 0.13 -19.80
N LEU A 80 -18.82 0.87 -20.86
CA LEU A 80 -19.24 2.25 -21.08
C LEU A 80 -20.76 2.34 -21.32
N SER A 81 -21.31 1.47 -22.16
CA SER A 81 -22.74 1.43 -22.50
C SER A 81 -23.67 1.06 -21.34
N PHE A 82 -23.12 0.57 -20.22
CA PHE A 82 -23.94 0.27 -19.05
C PHE A 82 -24.53 1.56 -18.44
N PRO A 83 -25.85 1.68 -18.26
CA PRO A 83 -26.51 2.90 -17.77
C PRO A 83 -26.27 3.06 -16.26
N ALA A 84 -25.14 3.67 -15.90
CA ALA A 84 -24.81 4.05 -14.53
C ALA A 84 -23.87 5.25 -14.53
N SER A 85 -23.95 6.05 -13.46
CA SER A 85 -23.11 7.24 -13.32
C SER A 85 -21.64 6.85 -13.26
N HIS A 86 -20.75 7.66 -13.86
CA HIS A 86 -19.31 7.41 -13.84
C HIS A 86 -18.75 7.35 -12.42
N ALA A 87 -19.30 8.16 -11.52
CA ALA A 87 -18.94 8.16 -10.11
C ALA A 87 -19.32 6.83 -9.44
N GLU A 88 -20.49 6.27 -9.74
CA GLU A 88 -20.92 4.98 -9.20
C GLU A 88 -20.06 3.83 -9.71
N LYS A 89 -19.73 3.83 -11.01
CA LYS A 89 -18.84 2.84 -11.62
C LYS A 89 -17.46 2.87 -10.95
N MET A 90 -16.88 4.06 -10.79
CA MET A 90 -15.59 4.23 -10.13
C MET A 90 -15.63 3.84 -8.65
N ALA A 91 -16.63 4.33 -7.90
CA ALA A 91 -16.79 4.02 -6.48
C ALA A 91 -16.95 2.50 -6.25
N THR A 92 -17.72 1.82 -7.12
CA THR A 92 -17.89 0.36 -7.04
C THR A 92 -16.55 -0.36 -7.30
N THR A 93 -15.82 0.03 -8.34
CA THR A 93 -14.50 -0.56 -8.63
C THR A 93 -13.52 -0.34 -7.48
N ILE A 94 -13.45 0.86 -6.91
CA ILE A 94 -12.59 1.17 -5.75
C ILE A 94 -13.03 0.36 -4.53
N LEU A 95 -14.33 0.27 -4.26
CA LEU A 95 -14.84 -0.51 -3.13
C LEU A 95 -14.41 -1.98 -3.24
N TYR A 96 -14.54 -2.61 -4.41
CA TYR A 96 -14.11 -4.00 -4.59
C TYR A 96 -12.59 -4.18 -4.56
N THR A 97 -11.85 -3.31 -5.25
CA THR A 97 -10.40 -3.46 -5.43
C THR A 97 -9.58 -2.96 -4.24
N SER A 98 -10.04 -1.94 -3.52
CA SER A 98 -9.38 -1.40 -2.33
C SER A 98 -9.92 -2.05 -1.06
N ILE A 99 -11.23 -1.94 -0.81
CA ILE A 99 -11.82 -2.34 0.48
C ILE A 99 -12.07 -3.85 0.50
N GLY A 100 -12.63 -4.40 -0.58
CA GLY A 100 -12.88 -5.84 -0.71
C GLY A 100 -11.60 -6.65 -0.62
N PHE A 101 -10.56 -6.25 -1.37
CA PHE A 101 -9.23 -6.85 -1.28
C PHE A 101 -8.67 -6.78 0.15
N LEU A 102 -8.72 -5.60 0.79
CA LEU A 102 -8.19 -5.41 2.13
C LEU A 102 -8.84 -6.38 3.14
N LEU A 103 -10.18 -6.47 3.12
CA LEU A 103 -10.91 -7.35 4.03
C LEU A 103 -10.59 -8.82 3.79
N VAL A 104 -10.60 -9.26 2.52
CA VAL A 104 -10.30 -10.66 2.16
C VAL A 104 -8.85 -11.01 2.52
N TYR A 105 -7.88 -10.18 2.13
CA TYR A 105 -6.47 -10.38 2.44
C TYR A 105 -6.23 -10.45 3.95
N THR A 106 -6.80 -9.51 4.71
CA THR A 106 -6.66 -9.47 6.17
C THR A 106 -7.24 -10.73 6.81
N ALA A 107 -8.45 -11.13 6.41
CA ALA A 107 -9.11 -12.33 6.94
C ALA A 107 -8.29 -13.60 6.62
N SER A 108 -7.87 -13.76 5.36
CA SER A 108 -7.03 -14.86 4.91
C SER A 108 -5.69 -14.92 5.65
N PHE A 109 -5.04 -13.78 5.84
CA PHE A 109 -3.78 -13.70 6.54
C PHE A 109 -3.92 -14.04 8.02
N MET A 110 -4.95 -13.52 8.70
CA MET A 110 -5.21 -13.81 10.11
C MET A 110 -5.49 -15.30 10.34
N LEU A 111 -6.24 -15.92 9.43
CA LEU A 111 -6.50 -17.36 9.46
C LEU A 111 -5.19 -18.15 9.33
N ILE A 112 -4.34 -17.84 8.33
CA ILE A 112 -3.07 -18.54 8.14
C ILE A 112 -2.14 -18.30 9.33
N LYS A 113 -2.05 -17.07 9.85
CA LYS A 113 -1.26 -16.75 11.04
C LYS A 113 -1.69 -17.62 12.22
N TRP A 114 -2.98 -17.74 12.47
CA TRP A 114 -3.50 -18.54 13.59
C TRP A 114 -3.08 -20.01 13.47
N ILE A 115 -3.22 -20.60 12.28
CA ILE A 115 -2.78 -21.97 12.00
C ILE A 115 -1.26 -22.11 12.16
N ALA A 116 -0.49 -21.18 11.56
CA ALA A 116 0.96 -21.20 11.59
C ALA A 116 1.50 -21.09 13.02
N VAL A 117 1.03 -20.12 13.81
CA VAL A 117 1.46 -19.96 15.21
C VAL A 117 1.08 -21.18 16.05
N GLY A 118 -0.11 -21.77 15.84
CA GLY A 118 -0.50 -23.02 16.50
C GLY A 118 0.43 -24.18 16.17
N PHE A 119 0.80 -24.32 14.89
CA PHE A 119 1.76 -25.33 14.43
C PHE A 119 3.15 -25.11 15.05
N VAL A 120 3.65 -23.87 15.05
CA VAL A 120 4.96 -23.51 15.62
C VAL A 120 5.00 -23.80 17.11
N LYS A 121 3.98 -23.39 17.88
CA LYS A 121 3.91 -23.67 19.32
C LYS A 121 3.94 -25.17 19.62
N THR A 122 3.24 -25.99 18.83
CA THR A 122 3.25 -27.45 18.99
C THR A 122 4.62 -28.05 18.63
N TYR A 123 5.23 -27.58 17.55
CA TYR A 123 6.54 -28.04 17.08
C TYR A 123 7.70 -27.67 18.04
N LEU A 124 7.55 -26.57 18.78
CA LEU A 124 8.53 -26.11 19.76
C LEU A 124 8.58 -26.97 21.03
N VAL A 125 7.44 -27.51 21.48
CA VAL A 125 7.38 -28.38 22.67
C VAL A 125 8.27 -29.62 22.52
N GLY A 126 8.52 -30.08 21.29
CA GLY A 126 9.35 -31.25 21.00
C GLY A 126 10.84 -30.99 20.76
N ASN A 127 11.32 -29.74 20.74
CA ASN A 127 12.72 -29.43 20.41
C ASN A 127 13.34 -28.41 21.37
N SER A 128 14.14 -28.90 22.31
CA SER A 128 14.95 -28.12 23.25
C SER A 128 16.07 -27.39 22.50
N GLY A 129 15.81 -26.14 22.12
CA GLY A 129 16.77 -25.28 21.40
C GLY A 129 16.12 -24.23 20.50
N ARG A 130 14.80 -24.31 20.30
CA ARG A 130 14.04 -23.33 19.52
C ARG A 130 13.23 -22.40 20.43
N THR A 131 13.15 -21.12 20.08
CA THR A 131 12.44 -20.11 20.88
C THR A 131 11.41 -19.37 20.02
N TYR A 132 10.27 -19.05 20.61
CA TYR A 132 9.26 -18.17 20.02
C TYR A 132 9.22 -16.85 20.78
N GLN A 133 9.44 -15.75 20.07
CA GLN A 133 9.31 -14.39 20.60
C GLN A 133 8.00 -13.78 20.09
N GLU A 134 7.05 -13.58 21.00
CA GLU A 134 5.83 -12.83 20.74
C GLU A 134 6.16 -11.35 20.50
N ALA A 135 5.43 -10.72 19.57
CA ALA A 135 5.61 -9.30 19.31
C ALA A 135 5.01 -8.49 20.46
N ILE A 136 5.85 -7.76 21.19
CA ILE A 136 5.39 -6.84 22.24
C ILE A 136 4.89 -5.56 21.58
N TRP A 137 3.56 -5.40 21.57
CA TRP A 137 2.91 -4.23 20.99
C TRP A 137 2.75 -3.12 22.03
N HIS A 138 3.56 -2.06 21.95
CA HIS A 138 3.33 -0.85 22.72
C HIS A 138 2.18 -0.04 22.08
N PRO A 139 1.07 0.25 22.79
CA PRO A 139 -0.14 0.83 22.19
C PRO A 139 0.10 2.10 21.37
N GLN A 140 0.96 3.00 21.85
CA GLN A 140 1.26 4.27 21.19
C GLN A 140 2.05 4.08 19.87
N GLN A 141 3.08 3.24 19.87
CA GLN A 141 3.88 2.98 18.67
C GLN A 141 3.11 2.15 17.64
N THR A 142 2.30 1.20 18.12
CA THR A 142 1.50 0.30 17.30
C THR A 142 0.48 1.08 16.47
N SER A 143 -0.23 2.02 17.09
CA SER A 143 -1.23 2.84 16.40
C SER A 143 -0.62 3.64 15.24
N LEU A 144 0.58 4.20 15.42
CA LEU A 144 1.25 4.98 14.38
C LEU A 144 1.69 4.12 13.20
N VAL A 145 2.26 2.94 13.47
CA VAL A 145 2.68 2.00 12.41
C VAL A 145 1.50 1.55 11.57
N PHE A 146 0.39 1.16 12.21
CA PHE A 146 -0.83 0.78 11.49
C PHE A 146 -1.40 1.94 10.67
N GLN A 147 -1.47 3.15 11.23
CA GLN A 147 -1.94 4.33 10.49
C GLN A 147 -1.08 4.62 9.26
N VAL A 148 0.25 4.57 9.39
CA VAL A 148 1.17 4.79 8.26
C VAL A 148 1.01 3.70 7.22
N MET A 149 0.89 2.44 7.64
CA MET A 149 0.71 1.30 6.74
C MET A 149 -0.61 1.38 5.96
N PHE A 150 -1.73 1.71 6.62
CA PHE A 150 -3.02 1.89 5.94
C PHE A 150 -3.01 3.10 5.01
N ALA A 151 -2.43 4.23 5.43
CA ALA A 151 -2.27 5.40 4.57
C ALA A 151 -1.42 5.07 3.33
N ALA A 152 -0.30 4.36 3.51
CA ALA A 152 0.54 3.90 2.40
C ALA A 152 -0.22 2.93 1.48
N TYR A 153 -0.99 2.00 2.05
CA TYR A 153 -1.83 1.09 1.27
C TYR A 153 -2.83 1.83 0.39
N PHE A 154 -3.63 2.74 0.97
CA PHE A 154 -4.61 3.50 0.19
C PHE A 154 -3.95 4.43 -0.83
N GLY A 155 -2.81 5.05 -0.48
CA GLY A 155 -2.06 5.90 -1.41
C GLY A 155 -1.50 5.13 -2.60
N ILE A 156 -0.82 4.00 -2.35
CA ILE A 156 -0.29 3.12 -3.40
C ILE A 156 -1.44 2.56 -4.23
N GLN A 157 -2.49 2.05 -3.60
CA GLN A 157 -3.62 1.48 -4.31
C GLN A 157 -4.30 2.53 -5.21
N ALA A 158 -4.51 3.75 -4.72
CA ALA A 158 -5.08 4.83 -5.52
C ALA A 158 -4.19 5.22 -6.72
N LEU A 159 -2.87 5.22 -6.54
CA LEU A 159 -1.90 5.46 -7.62
C LEU A 159 -1.95 4.37 -8.69
N PHE A 160 -2.06 3.09 -8.31
CA PHE A 160 -2.18 1.99 -9.27
C PHE A 160 -3.55 1.95 -9.96
N VAL A 161 -4.62 2.34 -9.27
CA VAL A 161 -5.94 2.55 -9.88
C VAL A 161 -5.87 3.65 -10.93
N LEU A 162 -5.25 4.78 -10.62
CA LEU A 162 -5.01 5.86 -11.58
C LEU A 162 -4.21 5.36 -12.78
N GLY A 163 -3.11 4.65 -12.52
CA GLY A 163 -2.27 4.05 -13.55
C GLY A 163 -3.04 3.09 -14.47
N SER A 164 -3.99 2.33 -13.93
CA SER A 164 -4.84 1.43 -14.73
C SER A 164 -5.81 2.15 -15.67
N VAL A 165 -6.19 3.39 -15.36
CA VAL A 165 -7.02 4.21 -16.27
C VAL A 165 -6.17 4.88 -17.35
N TYR A 166 -4.98 5.36 -17.01
CA TYR A 166 -4.08 6.02 -17.94
C TYR A 166 -3.43 5.04 -18.93
N PHE A 167 -2.93 3.93 -18.42
CA PHE A 167 -2.24 2.92 -19.20
C PHE A 167 -3.19 1.76 -19.51
N GLY A 168 -3.36 1.44 -20.80
CA GLY A 168 -4.11 0.26 -21.22
C GLY A 168 -3.32 -1.03 -20.95
N LYS A 169 -2.81 -1.66 -22.02
CA LYS A 169 -1.96 -2.86 -21.88
C LYS A 169 -0.70 -2.56 -21.05
N TYR A 170 -0.35 -3.50 -20.17
CA TYR A 170 0.78 -3.45 -19.24
C TYR A 170 0.71 -2.28 -18.24
N SER A 171 -0.49 -1.98 -17.73
CA SER A 171 -0.74 -0.89 -16.78
C SER A 171 0.18 -0.94 -15.56
N PHE A 172 0.35 -2.12 -14.96
CA PHE A 172 1.21 -2.31 -13.79
C PHE A 172 2.66 -1.85 -14.03
N ILE A 173 3.30 -2.39 -15.07
CA ILE A 173 4.70 -2.10 -15.40
C ILE A 173 4.88 -0.61 -15.73
N LYS A 174 3.97 -0.04 -16.54
CA LYS A 174 4.04 1.38 -16.90
C LYS A 174 3.85 2.30 -15.70
N THR A 175 2.97 1.93 -14.77
CA THR A 175 2.76 2.70 -13.54
C THR A 175 4.01 2.68 -12.66
N ILE A 176 4.69 1.54 -12.54
CA ILE A 176 5.96 1.46 -11.80
C ILE A 176 7.01 2.36 -12.46
N ILE A 177 7.21 2.25 -13.78
CA ILE A 177 8.19 3.08 -14.50
C ILE A 177 7.88 4.56 -14.30
N ALA A 178 6.62 4.96 -14.50
CA ALA A 178 6.20 6.35 -14.31
C ALA A 178 6.42 6.83 -12.86
N SER A 179 6.13 5.99 -11.88
CA SER A 179 6.31 6.32 -10.46
C SER A 179 7.79 6.45 -10.09
N VAL A 180 8.66 5.58 -10.61
CA VAL A 180 10.10 5.63 -10.38
C VAL A 180 10.70 6.89 -11.02
N VAL A 181 10.33 7.20 -12.26
CA VAL A 181 10.79 8.43 -12.94
C VAL A 181 10.30 9.66 -12.19
N PHE A 182 9.03 9.71 -11.80
CA PHE A 182 8.46 10.82 -11.04
C PHE A 182 9.15 10.99 -9.68
N ALA A 183 9.35 9.90 -8.92
CA ALA A 183 10.05 9.93 -7.64
C ALA A 183 11.52 10.37 -7.81
N GLY A 184 12.21 9.89 -8.84
CA GLY A 184 13.58 10.29 -9.15
C GLY A 184 13.71 11.78 -9.48
N VAL A 185 12.82 12.31 -10.32
CA VAL A 185 12.76 13.75 -10.64
C VAL A 185 12.42 14.55 -9.39
N PHE A 186 11.45 14.11 -8.59
CA PHE A 186 11.07 14.78 -7.35
C PHE A 186 12.23 14.84 -6.36
N ILE A 187 12.93 13.73 -6.12
CA ILE A 187 14.12 13.67 -5.26
C ILE A 187 15.21 14.59 -5.81
N TYR A 188 15.46 14.59 -7.12
CA TYR A 188 16.45 15.46 -7.74
C TYR A 188 16.11 16.95 -7.57
N VAL A 189 14.85 17.34 -7.77
CA VAL A 189 14.38 18.71 -7.54
C VAL A 189 14.51 19.09 -6.08
N MET A 190 14.12 18.20 -5.14
CA MET A 190 14.29 18.44 -3.71
C MET A 190 15.75 18.61 -3.32
N TYR A 191 16.64 17.77 -3.85
CA TYR A 191 18.08 17.87 -3.62
C TYR A 191 18.66 19.19 -4.17
N LYS A 192 18.25 19.60 -5.37
CA LYS A 192 18.67 20.89 -5.94
C LYS A 192 18.14 22.08 -5.15
N SER A 193 16.86 22.06 -4.78
CA SER A 193 16.26 23.09 -3.92
C SER A 193 16.99 23.17 -2.58
N TYR A 194 17.33 22.04 -1.97
CA TYR A 194 18.13 22.02 -0.74
C TYR A 194 19.47 22.74 -0.93
N SER A 195 20.22 22.42 -2.00
CA SER A 195 21.53 23.03 -2.26
C SER A 195 21.47 24.53 -2.58
N VAL A 196 20.33 25.05 -3.06
CA VAL A 196 20.17 26.46 -3.45
C VAL A 196 19.63 27.31 -2.31
N PHE A 197 18.69 26.78 -1.52
CA PHE A 197 17.97 27.56 -0.50
C PHE A 197 18.53 27.41 0.92
N LEU A 198 19.30 26.36 1.22
CA LEU A 198 19.80 26.09 2.57
C LEU A 198 21.33 26.19 2.63
N PRO A 199 21.88 27.09 3.47
CA PRO A 199 23.30 27.10 3.80
C PRO A 199 23.74 25.77 4.39
N GLU A 200 25.02 25.40 4.24
CA GLU A 200 25.58 24.10 4.70
C GLU A 200 25.35 23.82 6.21
N GLU A 201 25.10 24.86 7.01
CA GLU A 201 24.81 24.77 8.45
C GLU A 201 23.40 24.21 8.75
N TYR A 202 22.51 24.12 7.78
CA TYR A 202 21.12 23.70 8.00
C TYR A 202 20.83 22.34 7.35
N SER A 203 20.30 21.40 8.14
CA SER A 203 19.72 20.15 7.65
C SER A 203 18.20 20.20 7.74
N TRP A 204 17.53 19.93 6.64
CA TRP A 204 16.08 19.81 6.57
C TRP A 204 15.66 18.35 6.48
N SER A 205 14.97 17.88 7.51
CA SER A 205 14.11 16.70 7.48
C SER A 205 12.70 17.19 7.14
N VAL A 206 11.89 16.41 6.41
CA VAL A 206 10.56 16.73 5.84
C VAL A 206 9.71 17.74 6.65
N ILE A 207 9.80 17.75 7.99
CA ILE A 207 9.03 18.62 8.88
C ILE A 207 9.91 19.31 9.96
N GLU A 208 11.21 19.04 10.00
CA GLU A 208 12.13 19.50 11.05
C GLU A 208 13.35 20.15 10.42
N MET A 209 13.67 21.37 10.84
CA MET A 209 14.89 22.05 10.44
C MET A 209 15.88 21.98 11.61
N LYS A 210 17.05 21.42 11.35
CA LYS A 210 18.18 21.39 12.29
C LYS A 210 19.19 22.41 11.84
N ARG A 211 19.64 23.27 12.75
CA ARG A 211 20.80 24.13 12.50
C ARG A 211 21.98 23.58 13.29
N PHE A 212 23.08 23.26 12.62
CA PHE A 212 24.31 22.82 13.25
C PHE A 212 25.19 24.01 13.61
N PHE A 213 25.85 23.92 14.77
CA PHE A 213 26.76 24.94 15.27
C PHE A 213 28.05 24.32 15.82
N GLY A 214 29.17 25.00 15.60
CA GLY A 214 30.49 24.65 16.12
C GLY A 214 31.36 23.90 15.09
N PRO A 215 32.69 23.86 15.31
CA PRO A 215 33.66 23.32 14.35
C PRO A 215 33.45 21.85 14.01
N ASP A 216 32.73 21.10 14.87
CA ASP A 216 32.51 19.67 14.73
C ASP A 216 31.06 19.28 14.35
N ASN A 217 30.14 20.26 14.14
CA ASN A 217 28.70 20.02 13.87
C ASN A 217 27.96 19.14 14.92
N ILE A 218 28.46 19.05 16.15
CA ILE A 218 27.90 18.16 17.18
C ILE A 218 26.71 18.80 17.90
N LYS A 219 26.65 20.14 17.97
CA LYS A 219 25.54 20.87 18.59
C LYS A 219 24.55 21.28 17.53
N TYR A 220 23.27 20.99 17.75
CA TYR A 220 22.19 21.42 16.86
C TYR A 220 21.06 22.10 17.63
N GLU A 221 20.41 23.06 16.98
CA GLU A 221 19.12 23.61 17.42
C GLU A 221 17.99 23.03 16.57
N TYR A 222 16.89 22.68 17.22
CA TYR A 222 15.68 22.17 16.57
C TYR A 222 14.66 23.29 16.40
N TYR A 223 14.41 23.66 15.15
CA TYR A 223 13.30 24.52 14.81
C TYR A 223 12.10 23.62 14.48
N SER A 224 11.27 23.39 15.50
CA SER A 224 10.00 22.66 15.32
C SER A 224 8.86 23.65 15.09
N VAL A 225 8.04 23.37 14.08
CA VAL A 225 6.81 24.12 13.86
C VAL A 225 5.81 23.82 14.97
N SER A 226 4.84 24.71 15.20
CA SER A 226 3.82 24.50 16.24
C SER A 226 3.18 23.11 16.13
N LYS A 227 2.93 22.47 17.27
CA LYS A 227 2.44 21.08 17.34
C LYS A 227 1.20 20.86 16.46
N GLY A 228 0.25 21.79 16.48
CA GLY A 228 -0.96 21.72 15.68
C GLY A 228 -0.69 21.79 14.16
N LEU A 229 0.23 22.65 13.72
CA LEU A 229 0.58 22.75 12.30
C LEU A 229 1.36 21.51 11.83
N ARG A 230 2.26 20.99 12.66
CA ARG A 230 2.99 19.73 12.41
C ARG A 230 2.01 18.57 12.21
N GLU A 231 1.08 18.38 13.14
CA GLU A 231 0.09 17.30 13.07
C GLU A 231 -0.81 17.44 11.84
N SER A 232 -1.22 18.67 11.50
CA SER A 232 -2.03 18.96 10.32
C SER A 232 -1.27 18.68 9.01
N LEU A 233 -0.01 19.07 8.91
CA LEU A 233 0.84 18.77 7.75
C LEU A 233 1.08 17.27 7.60
N ILE A 234 1.39 16.57 8.70
CA ILE A 234 1.55 15.11 8.69
C ILE A 234 0.26 14.43 8.23
N PHE A 235 -0.89 14.90 8.73
CA PHE A 235 -2.19 14.37 8.35
C PHE A 235 -2.45 14.56 6.84
N LEU A 236 -2.20 15.77 6.31
CA LEU A 236 -2.35 16.07 4.88
C LEU A 236 -1.41 15.20 4.04
N VAL A 237 -0.13 15.14 4.38
CA VAL A 237 0.86 14.34 3.63
C VAL A 237 0.52 12.84 3.68
N LYS A 238 -0.06 12.33 4.77
CA LYS A 238 -0.46 10.92 4.87
C LYS A 238 -1.74 10.61 4.08
N TRP A 239 -2.76 11.46 4.16
CA TRP A 239 -4.11 11.12 3.69
C TRP A 239 -4.54 11.83 2.41
N ALA A 240 -3.86 12.89 1.96
CA ALA A 240 -4.26 13.63 0.76
C ALA A 240 -3.99 12.87 -0.56
N TRP A 241 -3.01 11.96 -0.59
CA TRP A 241 -2.64 11.24 -1.82
C TRP A 241 -3.79 10.42 -2.41
N ALA A 242 -4.48 9.64 -1.58
CA ALA A 242 -5.58 8.79 -2.02
C ALA A 242 -6.74 9.58 -2.68
N PRO A 243 -7.34 10.60 -2.04
CA PRO A 243 -8.41 11.38 -2.65
C PRO A 243 -7.95 12.17 -3.88
N ILE A 244 -6.71 12.68 -3.91
CA ILE A 244 -6.16 13.35 -5.10
C ILE A 244 -6.12 12.38 -6.28
N PHE A 245 -5.54 11.19 -6.11
CA PHE A 245 -5.46 10.21 -7.19
C PHE A 245 -6.83 9.68 -7.62
N TRP A 246 -7.76 9.48 -6.68
CA TRP A 246 -9.14 9.13 -7.03
C TRP A 246 -9.82 10.24 -7.83
N PHE A 247 -9.68 11.51 -7.44
CA PHE A 247 -10.25 12.63 -8.20
C PHE A 247 -9.70 12.71 -9.63
N ILE A 248 -8.38 12.53 -9.81
CA ILE A 248 -7.76 12.49 -11.15
C ILE A 248 -8.26 11.26 -11.94
N THR A 249 -8.46 10.12 -11.28
CA THR A 249 -9.04 8.93 -11.92
C THR A 249 -10.45 9.22 -12.44
N TRP A 250 -11.27 9.90 -11.64
CA TRP A 250 -12.65 10.25 -11.99
C TRP A 250 -12.73 11.17 -13.22
N THR A 251 -11.91 12.23 -13.23
CA THR A 251 -11.86 13.17 -14.37
C THR A 251 -11.42 12.47 -15.65
N ARG A 252 -10.39 11.61 -15.56
CA ARG A 252 -9.91 10.85 -16.71
C ARG A 252 -10.93 9.84 -17.25
N LEU A 253 -11.73 9.22 -16.38
CA LEU A 253 -12.81 8.33 -16.79
C LEU A 253 -13.90 9.09 -17.56
N LYS A 254 -14.18 10.34 -17.19
CA LYS A 254 -15.15 11.21 -17.88
C LYS A 254 -14.68 11.56 -19.31
N GLU A 255 -13.39 11.84 -19.48
CA GLU A 255 -12.81 12.16 -20.80
C GLU A 255 -12.88 10.99 -21.80
N LYS A 256 -12.78 9.74 -21.33
CA LYS A 256 -12.76 8.56 -22.21
C LYS A 256 -14.12 8.16 -22.80
N GLN A 257 -15.22 8.78 -22.37
CA GLN A 257 -16.57 8.41 -22.83
C GLN A 257 -17.12 9.33 -23.92
N ILE A 258 -16.46 10.49 -24.14
CA ILE A 258 -16.78 11.45 -25.20
C ILE A 258 -16.10 10.98 -26.49
#